data_AF-A0ABC9YDQ3-F1
#
_entry.id   AF-A0ABC9YDQ3-F1
#
_cell.length_a   1.000
_cell.length_b   1.000
_cell.length_c   1.000
_cell.angle_alpha   90.00
_cell.angle_beta   90.00
_cell.angle_gamma   90.00
#
_symmetry.space_group_name_H-M   'P 1'
#
loop_
_entity.id
_entity.type
_entity.pdbx_description
1 polymer ?
#
loop_
_entity_poly.entity_id
_entity_poly.type
_entity_poly.pdbx_seq_one_letter_code
_entity_poly.pdbx_strand_id
1 'polypeptide(L)'
;MLDLVLTNKEGLVGDVKLKGSLGCSDHEMVEFRILRAARRARSKLPTLDFRRADFGLFRDLLGRLPWDEALEGRGAQDSWLVFKGHLLQARDRCIPTKRKSSKNTKRPPWMNKELLGKVKHKKEAYRGWKQGQVAWEEYRETVRAARDQVRKAKALIEISLARDVKDNKKSFYRYVSDKRRMRENVGPLRNETGDLVAQDMEKAEVLNDFFASVFTGKCLSHTAQVTEGKGRAGRMQNRPL
;
A
#
# COMPACT_ATOMS: atom_id res chain seq x y z
N MET A 1 36.73 -3.66 15.48
CA MET A 1 35.80 -2.65 14.95
C MET A 1 35.55 -2.99 13.48
N LEU A 2 34.35 -3.47 13.13
CA LEU A 2 34.07 -4.16 11.84
C LEU A 2 32.89 -3.55 11.04
N ASP A 3 32.46 -2.33 11.36
CA ASP A 3 31.29 -1.73 10.69
C ASP A 3 31.72 -0.89 9.47
N LEU A 4 31.58 -1.46 8.27
CA LEU A 4 32.00 -0.87 6.99
C LEU A 4 30.81 -0.37 6.16
N VAL A 5 30.97 0.79 5.52
CA VAL A 5 30.03 1.31 4.51
C VAL A 5 30.73 1.32 3.15
N LEU A 6 30.34 0.39 2.27
CA LEU A 6 30.91 0.26 0.93
C LEU A 6 30.00 0.90 -0.12
N THR A 7 30.59 1.59 -1.10
CA THR A 7 29.89 2.18 -2.25
C THR A 7 30.67 1.87 -3.52
N ASN A 8 29.95 1.62 -4.62
CA ASN A 8 30.54 1.45 -5.96
C ASN A 8 30.59 2.76 -6.75
N LYS A 9 30.23 3.89 -6.12
CA LYS A 9 30.22 5.22 -6.74
C LYS A 9 30.84 6.23 -5.78
N GLU A 10 31.88 6.91 -6.25
CA GLU A 10 32.54 7.99 -5.53
C GLU A 10 31.56 9.16 -5.31
N GLY A 11 31.60 9.77 -4.12
CA GLY A 11 30.71 10.89 -3.76
C GLY A 11 29.23 10.52 -3.52
N LEU A 12 28.82 9.25 -3.65
CA LEU A 12 27.44 8.82 -3.36
C LEU A 12 27.15 8.83 -1.85
N VAL A 13 28.16 8.63 -1.02
CA VAL A 13 28.04 8.58 0.44
C VAL A 13 28.79 9.77 1.03
N GLY A 14 28.13 10.52 1.92
CA GLY A 14 28.73 11.62 2.68
C GLY A 14 28.22 11.65 4.12
N ASP A 15 28.78 12.53 4.95
CA ASP A 15 28.36 12.72 6.35
C ASP A 15 28.31 11.42 7.19
N VAL A 16 29.33 10.57 7.08
CA VAL A 16 29.43 9.34 7.88
C VAL A 16 29.72 9.70 9.34
N LYS A 17 28.88 9.23 10.27
CA LYS A 17 28.95 9.50 11.71
C LYS A 17 28.50 8.28 12.49
N LEU A 18 29.07 8.08 13.67
CA LEU A 18 28.60 7.07 14.61
C LEU A 18 27.46 7.64 15.47
N LYS A 19 26.39 6.87 15.62
CA LYS A 19 25.14 7.28 16.27
C LYS A 19 24.78 6.49 17.53
N GLY A 20 25.75 5.73 18.06
CA GLY A 20 25.63 4.93 19.28
C GLY A 20 25.09 3.53 19.06
N SER A 21 25.02 2.72 20.11
CA SER A 21 24.70 1.30 19.98
C SER A 21 23.21 1.02 19.72
N LEU A 22 22.97 -0.03 18.94
CA LEU A 22 21.64 -0.57 18.68
C LEU A 22 21.22 -1.51 19.82
N GLY A 23 20.72 -0.95 20.92
CA GLY A 23 20.28 -1.74 22.08
C GLY A 23 21.40 -2.04 23.06
N CYS A 24 21.67 -3.33 23.34
CA CYS A 24 22.80 -3.77 24.17
C CYS A 24 23.99 -4.26 23.32
N SER A 25 23.97 -3.99 22.01
CA SER A 25 25.08 -4.37 21.12
C SER A 25 26.32 -3.58 21.50
N ASP A 26 27.45 -4.26 21.41
CA ASP A 26 28.80 -3.72 21.32
C ASP A 26 29.06 -2.94 20.02
N HIS A 27 28.23 -3.14 18.98
CA HIS A 27 28.31 -2.41 17.71
C HIS A 27 27.71 -1.00 17.78
N GLU A 28 28.44 -0.03 17.24
CA GLU A 28 27.95 1.36 17.07
C GLU A 28 27.22 1.53 15.72
N MET A 29 26.08 2.20 15.75
CA MET A 29 25.29 2.52 14.57
C MET A 29 26.05 3.49 13.67
N VAL A 30 26.28 3.14 12.41
CA VAL A 30 26.81 4.05 11.41
C VAL A 30 25.65 4.79 10.72
N GLU A 31 25.59 6.11 10.87
CA GLU A 31 24.72 7.00 10.11
C GLU A 31 25.52 7.62 8.96
N PHE A 32 24.99 7.56 7.75
CA PHE A 32 25.58 8.21 6.58
C PHE A 32 24.47 8.80 5.69
N ARG A 33 24.82 9.75 4.84
CA ARG A 33 23.91 10.34 3.85
C ARG A 33 24.21 9.79 2.47
N ILE A 34 23.16 9.34 1.78
CA ILE A 34 23.24 9.03 0.36
C ILE A 34 22.94 10.31 -0.42
N LEU A 35 23.98 10.86 -1.05
CA LEU A 35 23.91 12.05 -1.88
C LEU A 35 23.31 11.67 -3.24
N ARG A 36 21.99 11.81 -3.36
CA ARG A 36 21.27 11.66 -4.63
C ARG A 36 20.91 13.03 -5.21
N ALA A 37 21.43 13.35 -6.38
CA ALA A 37 20.94 14.42 -7.24
C ALA A 37 19.59 14.02 -7.88
N ALA A 38 18.55 13.84 -7.07
CA ALA A 38 17.21 13.58 -7.56
C ALA A 38 16.39 14.88 -7.47
N ARG A 39 16.28 15.63 -8.57
CA ARG A 39 15.18 16.58 -8.74
C ARG A 39 13.89 15.76 -8.86
N ARG A 40 13.27 15.43 -7.72
CA ARG A 40 11.91 14.91 -7.70
C ARG A 40 10.99 16.01 -8.21
N ALA A 41 10.48 15.85 -9.43
CA ALA A 41 9.37 16.65 -9.92
C ALA A 41 8.24 16.60 -8.88
N ARG A 42 7.85 17.77 -8.37
CA ARG A 42 6.79 17.88 -7.36
C ARG A 42 5.46 17.63 -8.06
N SER A 43 4.94 16.40 -8.02
CA SER A 43 3.54 16.18 -8.38
C SER A 43 2.65 16.75 -7.28
N LYS A 44 2.06 17.92 -7.55
CA LYS A 44 0.99 18.52 -6.71
C LYS A 44 -0.35 17.79 -6.84
N LEU A 45 -0.37 16.61 -7.48
CA LEU A 45 -1.60 15.89 -7.76
C LEU A 45 -2.30 15.51 -6.44
N PRO A 46 -3.60 15.83 -6.29
CA PRO A 46 -4.40 15.35 -5.18
C PRO A 46 -4.43 13.82 -5.21
N THR A 47 -4.37 13.19 -4.04
CA THR A 47 -4.47 11.74 -3.88
C THR A 47 -5.69 11.39 -3.04
N LEU A 48 -6.37 10.31 -3.38
CA LEU A 48 -7.54 9.84 -2.62
C LEU A 48 -7.13 9.36 -1.23
N ASP A 49 -7.82 9.83 -0.20
CA ASP A 49 -7.59 9.44 1.19
C ASP A 49 -8.51 8.31 1.63
N PHE A 50 -8.19 7.10 1.19
CA PHE A 50 -8.92 5.88 1.56
C PHE A 50 -8.99 5.60 3.06
N ARG A 51 -8.25 6.32 3.92
CA ARG A 51 -8.41 6.20 5.38
C ARG A 51 -9.70 6.82 5.88
N ARG A 52 -10.18 7.85 5.19
CA ARG A 52 -11.39 8.62 5.53
C ARG A 52 -12.53 8.36 4.54
N ALA A 53 -12.42 7.27 3.78
CA ALA A 53 -13.44 6.89 2.82
C ALA A 53 -14.65 6.32 3.54
N ASP A 54 -15.83 6.76 3.13
CA ASP A 54 -17.10 6.15 3.54
C ASP A 54 -17.47 5.02 2.57
N PHE A 55 -17.09 3.80 2.92
CA PHE A 55 -17.40 2.63 2.09
C PHE A 55 -18.86 2.17 2.21
N GLY A 56 -19.57 2.59 3.27
CA GLY A 56 -21.00 2.32 3.42
C GLY A 56 -21.77 3.11 2.36
N LEU A 57 -21.60 4.44 2.37
CA LEU A 57 -22.20 5.32 1.37
C LEU A 57 -21.78 4.94 -0.06
N PHE A 58 -20.52 4.55 -0.27
CA PHE A 58 -20.04 4.13 -1.59
C PHE A 58 -20.79 2.89 -2.12
N ARG A 59 -21.05 1.90 -1.27
CA ARG A 59 -21.84 0.71 -1.65
C ARG A 59 -23.29 1.07 -1.90
N ASP A 60 -23.87 1.92 -1.04
CA ASP A 60 -25.27 2.32 -1.18
C ASP A 60 -25.52 3.10 -2.48
N LEU A 61 -24.62 4.03 -2.84
CA LEU A 61 -24.72 4.77 -4.09
C LEU A 61 -24.66 3.88 -5.32
N LEU A 62 -23.81 2.84 -5.30
CA LEU A 62 -23.70 1.91 -6.43
C LEU A 62 -24.81 0.87 -6.45
N GLY A 63 -25.29 0.44 -5.28
CA GLY A 63 -26.36 -0.56 -5.15
C GLY A 63 -27.75 -0.02 -5.50
N ARG A 64 -27.95 1.30 -5.44
CA ARG A 64 -29.23 1.95 -5.80
C ARG A 64 -29.39 2.24 -7.29
N LEU A 65 -28.34 2.06 -8.10
CA LEU A 65 -28.41 2.35 -9.52
C LEU A 65 -29.17 1.24 -10.25
N PRO A 66 -30.11 1.56 -11.16
CA PRO A 66 -30.81 0.58 -11.98
C PRO A 66 -29.87 0.09 -13.09
N TRP A 67 -28.97 -0.83 -12.75
CA TRP A 67 -27.95 -1.33 -13.69
C TRP A 67 -28.54 -2.00 -14.92
N ASP A 68 -29.67 -2.67 -14.78
CA ASP A 68 -30.34 -3.35 -15.89
C ASP A 68 -30.74 -2.33 -16.97
N GLU A 69 -31.41 -1.24 -16.60
CA GLU A 69 -31.79 -0.15 -17.52
C GLU A 69 -30.56 0.62 -18.02
N ALA A 70 -29.57 0.85 -17.14
CA ALA A 70 -28.39 1.63 -17.49
C ALA A 70 -27.51 0.95 -18.54
N LEU A 71 -27.53 -0.39 -18.59
CA LEU A 71 -26.70 -1.22 -19.45
C LEU A 71 -27.48 -1.90 -20.60
N GLU A 72 -28.80 -1.79 -20.61
CA GLU A 72 -29.66 -2.40 -21.64
C GLU A 72 -29.30 -1.94 -23.05
N GLY A 73 -29.22 -2.88 -24.00
CA GLY A 73 -28.96 -2.61 -25.41
C GLY A 73 -27.56 -2.06 -25.73
N ARG A 74 -26.65 -1.96 -24.76
CA ARG A 74 -25.30 -1.42 -24.95
C ARG A 74 -24.27 -2.51 -25.25
N GLY A 75 -23.32 -2.19 -26.13
CA GLY A 75 -22.13 -3.02 -26.33
C GLY A 75 -21.20 -3.00 -25.10
N ALA A 76 -20.29 -3.97 -25.00
CA ALA A 76 -19.40 -4.12 -23.84
C ALA A 76 -18.62 -2.85 -23.49
N GLN A 77 -18.12 -2.14 -24.50
CA GLN A 77 -17.36 -0.91 -24.31
C GLN A 77 -18.21 0.24 -23.78
N ASP A 78 -19.42 0.42 -24.29
CA ASP A 78 -20.33 1.47 -23.84
C ASP A 78 -20.82 1.18 -22.42
N SER A 79 -21.16 -0.08 -22.14
CA SER A 79 -21.50 -0.56 -20.79
C SER A 79 -20.37 -0.29 -19.79
N TRP A 80 -19.11 -0.52 -20.17
CA TRP A 80 -17.96 -0.20 -19.34
C TRP A 80 -17.81 1.29 -19.06
N LEU A 81 -18.01 2.15 -20.06
CA LEU A 81 -17.93 3.61 -19.89
C LEU A 81 -19.01 4.13 -18.93
N VAL A 82 -20.24 3.64 -19.05
CA VAL A 82 -21.36 3.96 -18.15
C VAL A 82 -21.04 3.54 -16.72
N PHE A 83 -20.64 2.28 -16.53
CA PHE A 83 -20.24 1.76 -15.22
C PHE A 83 -19.12 2.57 -14.59
N LYS A 84 -18.05 2.82 -15.37
CA LYS A 84 -16.89 3.60 -14.92
C LYS A 84 -17.30 5.02 -14.53
N GLY A 85 -18.20 5.65 -15.28
CA GLY A 85 -18.74 6.97 -14.96
C GLY A 85 -19.38 7.02 -13.57
N HIS A 86 -20.34 6.13 -13.32
CA HIS A 86 -21.02 6.03 -12.02
C HIS A 86 -20.07 5.67 -10.88
N LEU A 87 -19.11 4.76 -11.12
CA LEU A 87 -18.09 4.38 -10.15
C LEU A 87 -17.22 5.58 -9.73
N LEU A 88 -16.78 6.38 -10.70
CA LEU A 88 -15.97 7.58 -10.45
C LEU A 88 -16.78 8.66 -9.74
N GLN A 89 -18.06 8.83 -10.09
CA GLN A 89 -18.96 9.76 -9.42
C GLN A 89 -19.18 9.38 -7.95
N ALA A 90 -19.46 8.10 -7.66
CA ALA A 90 -19.59 7.62 -6.29
C ALA A 90 -18.28 7.79 -5.51
N ARG A 91 -17.14 7.55 -6.16
CA ARG A 91 -15.81 7.71 -5.54
C ARG A 91 -15.57 9.14 -5.11
N ASP A 92 -15.89 10.10 -5.95
CA ASP A 92 -15.64 11.52 -5.69
C ASP A 92 -16.53 12.07 -4.57
N ARG A 93 -17.71 11.46 -4.35
CA ARG A 93 -18.60 11.79 -3.21
C ARG A 93 -18.16 11.14 -1.89
N CYS A 94 -17.62 9.92 -1.94
CA CYS A 94 -17.38 9.11 -0.74
C CYS A 94 -15.93 9.12 -0.24
N ILE A 95 -14.98 9.53 -1.10
CA ILE A 95 -13.54 9.43 -0.80
C ILE A 95 -12.91 10.81 -0.88
N PRO A 96 -12.65 11.44 0.28
CA PRO A 96 -11.98 12.73 0.32
C PRO A 96 -10.62 12.71 -0.38
N THR A 97 -10.26 13.81 -1.05
CA THR A 97 -8.91 13.98 -1.57
C THR A 97 -8.00 14.64 -0.52
N LYS A 98 -6.73 14.26 -0.52
CA LYS A 98 -5.68 14.92 0.25
C LYS A 98 -4.56 15.38 -0.66
N ARG A 99 -4.04 16.58 -0.39
CA ARG A 99 -2.83 17.07 -1.05
C ARG A 99 -1.64 16.24 -0.60
N LYS A 100 -0.78 15.83 -1.53
CA LYS A 100 0.56 15.35 -1.16
C LYS A 100 1.30 16.51 -0.51
N SER A 101 1.58 16.42 0.80
CA SER A 101 2.46 17.40 1.43
C SER A 101 3.85 17.27 0.80
N SER A 102 4.33 18.36 0.19
CA SER A 102 5.63 18.37 -0.52
C SER A 102 6.82 18.50 0.42
N LYS A 103 6.59 18.62 1.73
CA LYS A 103 7.65 18.74 2.73
C LYS A 103 7.27 17.97 3.98
N ASN A 104 8.31 17.39 4.56
CA ASN A 104 8.42 16.66 5.82
C ASN A 104 8.26 15.15 5.65
N THR A 105 9.42 14.49 5.75
CA THR A 105 9.61 13.13 6.26
C THR A 105 8.29 12.43 6.56
N LYS A 106 7.89 11.44 5.74
CA LYS A 106 6.75 10.56 6.03
C LYS A 106 6.90 10.06 7.47
N ARG A 107 6.27 10.74 8.42
CA ARG A 107 6.24 10.29 9.80
C ARG A 107 5.46 9.00 9.75
N PRO A 108 6.02 7.90 10.29
CA PRO A 108 5.28 6.67 10.34
C PRO A 108 3.93 6.90 11.02
N PRO A 109 2.87 6.20 10.64
CA PRO A 109 1.54 6.42 11.19
C PRO A 109 1.48 6.36 12.73
N TRP A 110 2.39 5.60 13.35
CA TRP A 110 2.53 5.44 14.81
C TRP A 110 3.25 6.60 15.51
N MET A 111 3.82 7.57 14.78
CA MET A 111 4.67 8.61 15.35
C MET A 111 3.88 9.89 15.63
N ASN A 112 3.30 9.97 16.83
CA ASN A 112 2.65 11.18 17.35
C ASN A 112 3.66 12.13 18.04
N LYS A 113 3.21 13.32 18.48
CA LYS A 113 4.06 14.36 19.10
C LYS A 113 4.71 13.87 20.40
N GLU A 114 3.99 13.10 21.20
CA GLU A 114 4.45 12.56 22.47
C GLU A 114 5.56 11.52 22.29
N LEU A 115 5.36 10.53 21.41
CA LEU A 115 6.35 9.52 21.07
C LEU A 115 7.60 10.13 20.46
N LEU A 116 7.44 11.20 19.67
CA LEU A 116 8.58 11.96 19.17
C LEU A 116 9.38 12.60 20.31
N GLY A 117 8.70 13.11 21.34
CA GLY A 117 9.33 13.58 22.58
C GLY A 117 10.13 12.48 23.26
N LYS A 118 9.55 11.28 23.44
CA LYS A 118 10.25 10.12 24.03
C LYS A 118 11.47 9.68 23.21
N VAL A 119 11.38 9.72 21.88
CA VAL A 119 12.51 9.41 20.99
C VAL A 119 13.63 10.47 21.09
N LYS A 120 13.28 11.75 21.28
CA LYS A 120 14.26 12.82 21.52
C LYS A 120 14.93 12.65 22.89
N HIS A 121 14.14 12.43 23.93
CA HIS A 121 14.63 12.20 25.28
C HIS A 121 15.60 11.01 25.32
N LYS A 122 15.30 9.92 24.63
CA LYS A 122 16.23 8.79 24.46
C LYS A 122 17.57 9.20 23.83
N LYS A 123 17.57 10.12 22.85
CA LYS A 123 18.81 10.62 22.23
C LYS A 123 19.59 11.54 23.17
N GLU A 124 18.90 12.34 23.96
CA GLU A 124 19.51 13.23 24.96
C GLU A 124 20.16 12.41 26.08
N ALA A 125 19.46 11.41 26.60
CA ALA A 125 19.99 10.46 27.58
C ALA A 125 21.25 9.75 27.06
N TYR A 126 21.28 9.38 25.78
CA TYR A 126 22.50 8.80 25.17
C TYR A 126 23.67 9.80 25.17
N ARG A 127 23.44 11.08 24.82
CA ARG A 127 24.51 12.10 24.86
C ARG A 127 25.01 12.31 26.28
N GLY A 128 24.10 12.41 27.24
CA GLY A 128 24.43 12.57 28.65
C GLY A 128 25.24 11.40 29.19
N TRP A 129 24.84 10.16 28.87
CA TRP A 129 25.59 8.97 29.25
C TRP A 129 26.99 8.95 28.61
N LYS A 130 27.11 9.28 27.32
CA LYS A 130 28.41 9.35 26.62
C LYS A 130 29.34 10.42 27.19
N GLN A 131 28.78 11.47 27.79
CA GLN A 131 29.52 12.56 28.45
C GLN A 131 29.75 12.31 29.95
N GLY A 132 29.34 11.15 30.48
CA GLY A 132 29.47 10.81 31.90
C GLY A 132 28.48 11.55 32.82
N GLN A 133 27.50 12.26 32.26
CA GLN A 133 26.51 13.05 33.01
C GLN A 133 25.30 12.24 33.45
N VAL A 134 25.06 11.07 32.85
CA VAL A 134 23.90 10.21 33.11
C VAL A 134 24.41 8.81 33.41
N ALA A 135 23.90 8.20 34.48
CA ALA A 135 24.24 6.83 34.82
C ALA A 135 23.76 5.85 33.74
N TRP A 136 24.50 4.76 33.53
CA TRP A 136 24.13 3.73 32.55
C TRP A 136 22.72 3.17 32.79
N GLU A 137 22.32 3.02 34.05
CA GLU A 137 21.02 2.48 34.46
C GLU A 137 19.87 3.38 34.02
N GLU A 138 19.96 4.68 34.30
CA GLU A 138 18.97 5.69 33.89
C GLU A 138 18.83 5.76 32.36
N TYR A 139 19.95 5.70 31.63
CA TYR A 139 19.93 5.61 30.17
C TYR A 139 19.22 4.34 29.70
N ARG A 140 19.56 3.18 30.28
CA ARG A 140 18.98 1.88 29.91
C ARG A 140 17.47 1.85 30.13
N GLU A 141 16.98 2.41 31.23
CA GLU A 141 15.56 2.53 31.52
C GLU A 141 14.84 3.43 30.52
N THR A 142 15.41 4.60 30.22
CA THR A 142 14.89 5.53 29.22
C THR A 142 14.76 4.86 27.83
N VAL A 143 15.76 4.07 27.43
CA VAL A 143 15.74 3.31 26.18
C VAL A 143 14.63 2.25 26.19
N ARG A 144 14.48 1.50 27.29
CA ARG A 144 13.44 0.46 27.44
C ARG A 144 12.04 1.07 27.37
N ALA A 145 11.79 2.14 28.11
CA ALA A 145 10.51 2.84 28.13
C ALA A 145 10.14 3.39 26.75
N ALA A 146 11.06 4.07 26.08
CA ALA A 146 10.83 4.60 24.73
C ALA A 146 10.54 3.48 23.72
N ARG A 147 11.24 2.35 23.81
CA ARG A 147 11.01 1.19 22.94
C ARG A 147 9.64 0.56 23.17
N ASP A 148 9.24 0.38 24.42
CA ASP A 148 7.94 -0.20 24.77
C ASP A 148 6.78 0.65 24.24
N GLN A 149 6.88 1.96 24.41
CA GLN A 149 5.87 2.92 23.92
C GLN A 149 5.76 2.90 22.39
N VAL A 150 6.89 2.83 21.67
CA VAL A 150 6.88 2.67 20.21
C VAL A 150 6.26 1.33 19.78
N ARG A 151 6.52 0.25 20.54
CA ARG A 151 5.93 -1.06 20.27
C ARG A 151 4.40 -1.02 20.44
N LYS A 152 3.91 -0.48 21.56
CA LYS A 152 2.47 -0.30 21.84
C LYS A 152 1.78 0.54 20.78
N ALA A 153 2.38 1.66 20.37
CA ALA A 153 1.82 2.53 19.34
C ALA A 153 1.70 1.86 17.96
N LYS A 154 2.68 1.03 17.58
CA LYS A 154 2.61 0.22 16.35
C LYS A 154 1.50 -0.81 16.43
N ALA A 155 1.43 -1.54 17.55
CA ALA A 155 0.41 -2.57 17.76
C ALA A 155 -1.01 -1.98 17.72
N LEU A 156 -1.24 -0.82 18.34
CA LEU A 156 -2.55 -0.14 18.29
C LEU A 156 -3.00 0.18 16.86
N ILE A 157 -2.08 0.63 16.00
CA ILE A 157 -2.40 0.88 14.59
C ILE A 157 -2.70 -0.41 13.85
N GLU A 158 -1.92 -1.45 14.07
CA GLU A 158 -2.13 -2.77 13.45
C GLU A 158 -3.48 -3.37 13.89
N ILE A 159 -3.85 -3.23 15.17
CA ILE A 159 -5.16 -3.63 15.71
C ILE A 159 -6.28 -2.84 15.03
N SER A 160 -6.14 -1.50 14.91
CA SER A 160 -7.17 -0.69 14.25
C SER A 160 -7.37 -1.09 12.77
N LEU A 161 -6.27 -1.35 12.05
CA LEU A 161 -6.33 -1.82 10.65
C LEU A 161 -6.95 -3.20 10.52
N ALA A 162 -6.69 -4.12 11.46
CA ALA A 162 -7.26 -5.45 11.47
C ALA A 162 -8.77 -5.43 11.78
N ARG A 163 -9.19 -4.61 12.75
CA ARG A 163 -10.61 -4.45 13.10
C ARG A 163 -11.41 -3.87 11.94
N ASP A 164 -10.87 -2.85 11.29
CA ASP A 164 -11.56 -2.12 10.23
C ASP A 164 -11.39 -2.80 8.85
N VAL A 165 -10.85 -4.03 8.79
CA VAL A 165 -10.57 -4.71 7.51
C VAL A 165 -11.82 -5.01 6.71
N LYS A 166 -12.95 -5.32 7.39
CA LYS A 166 -14.21 -5.63 6.72
C LYS A 166 -14.75 -4.43 5.96
N ASP A 167 -14.63 -3.25 6.55
CA ASP A 167 -15.13 -2.00 5.98
C ASP A 167 -14.12 -1.32 5.07
N ASN A 168 -12.83 -1.37 5.40
CA ASN A 168 -11.74 -0.67 4.72
C ASN A 168 -10.57 -1.59 4.36
N LYS A 169 -10.85 -2.63 3.55
CA LYS A 169 -9.86 -3.57 3.00
C LYS A 169 -8.64 -2.86 2.39
N LYS A 170 -8.87 -1.76 1.68
CA LYS A 170 -7.80 -1.02 0.97
C LYS A 170 -6.76 -0.41 1.91
N SER A 171 -7.17 0.07 3.09
CA SER A 171 -6.23 0.61 4.07
C SER A 171 -5.28 -0.46 4.63
N PHE A 172 -5.82 -1.65 4.88
CA PHE A 172 -5.10 -2.82 5.37
C PHE A 172 -4.10 -3.33 4.32
N TYR A 173 -4.55 -3.63 3.10
CA TYR A 173 -3.65 -4.11 2.04
C TYR A 173 -2.58 -3.07 1.66
N ARG A 174 -2.91 -1.77 1.73
CA ARG A 174 -1.89 -0.72 1.59
C ARG A 174 -0.84 -0.82 2.69
N TYR A 175 -1.23 -1.01 3.95
CA TYR A 175 -0.28 -1.20 5.05
C TYR A 175 0.61 -2.43 4.84
N VAL A 176 0.03 -3.58 4.46
CA VAL A 176 0.78 -4.81 4.14
C VAL A 176 1.75 -4.57 2.98
N SER A 177 1.29 -3.93 1.90
CA SER A 177 2.11 -3.62 0.73
C SER A 177 3.27 -2.66 1.05
N ASP A 178 3.06 -1.68 1.93
CA ASP A 178 4.11 -0.76 2.41
C ASP A 178 5.16 -1.49 3.27
N LYS A 179 4.82 -2.65 3.85
CA LYS A 179 5.74 -3.50 4.63
C LYS A 179 6.49 -4.50 3.76
N ARG A 180 5.93 -4.90 2.61
CA ARG A 180 6.64 -5.73 1.63
C ARG A 180 7.81 -4.91 1.05
N ARG A 181 9.04 -5.32 1.39
CA ARG A 181 10.29 -4.60 1.04
C ARG A 181 10.54 -4.50 -0.47
N MET A 182 9.93 -5.36 -1.28
CA MET A 182 10.01 -5.33 -2.73
C MET A 182 8.63 -5.08 -3.33
N ARG A 183 8.56 -4.12 -4.26
CA ARG A 183 7.48 -4.11 -5.24
C ARG A 183 7.90 -5.10 -6.31
N GLU A 184 7.30 -6.28 -6.29
CA GLU A 184 7.34 -7.18 -7.44
C GLU A 184 6.64 -6.43 -8.57
N ASN A 185 7.43 -5.87 -9.50
CA ASN A 185 6.89 -5.40 -10.76
C ASN A 185 6.69 -6.63 -11.63
N VAL A 186 5.67 -6.59 -12.50
CA VAL A 186 5.53 -7.60 -13.54
C VAL A 186 6.80 -7.53 -14.40
N GLY A 187 7.60 -8.60 -14.37
CA GLY A 187 8.78 -8.74 -15.20
C GLY A 187 8.44 -8.68 -16.68
N PRO A 188 9.45 -8.68 -17.57
CA PRO A 188 9.18 -8.82 -19.00
C PRO A 188 8.35 -10.08 -19.26
N LEU A 189 7.28 -9.94 -20.05
CA LEU A 189 6.42 -11.06 -20.46
C LEU A 189 6.88 -11.60 -21.81
N ARG A 190 6.49 -12.81 -22.16
CA ARG A 190 6.66 -13.31 -23.53
C ARG A 190 5.33 -13.21 -24.27
N ASN A 191 5.36 -12.62 -25.45
CA ASN A 191 4.21 -12.63 -26.36
C ASN A 191 4.14 -13.97 -27.12
N GLU A 192 3.13 -14.11 -27.97
CA GLU A 192 2.91 -15.32 -28.77
C GLU A 192 4.04 -15.58 -29.79
N THR A 193 4.74 -14.53 -30.25
CA THR A 193 5.92 -14.65 -31.13
C THR A 193 7.21 -15.03 -30.38
N GLY A 194 7.17 -15.09 -29.05
CA GLY A 194 8.30 -15.48 -28.19
C GLY A 194 9.22 -14.32 -27.76
N ASP A 195 8.90 -13.10 -28.15
CA ASP A 195 9.65 -11.88 -27.84
C ASP A 195 9.41 -11.40 -26.40
N LEU A 196 10.44 -10.80 -25.80
CA LEU A 196 10.35 -10.24 -24.44
C LEU A 196 9.76 -8.83 -24.45
N VAL A 197 8.59 -8.71 -23.85
CA VAL A 197 7.79 -7.49 -23.74
C VAL A 197 8.06 -6.81 -22.41
N ALA A 198 8.73 -5.65 -22.45
CA ALA A 198 9.09 -4.88 -21.26
C ALA A 198 8.17 -3.67 -21.00
N GLN A 199 7.46 -3.16 -22.03
CA GLN A 199 6.60 -1.98 -21.94
C GLN A 199 5.23 -2.31 -21.34
N ASP A 200 4.70 -1.44 -20.48
CA ASP A 200 3.48 -1.70 -19.71
C ASP A 200 2.22 -1.87 -20.58
N MET A 201 2.14 -1.17 -21.73
CA MET A 201 1.01 -1.29 -22.66
C MET A 201 0.99 -2.67 -23.32
N GLU A 202 2.11 -3.05 -23.93
CA GLU A 202 2.27 -4.33 -24.61
C GLU A 202 2.09 -5.51 -23.64
N LYS A 203 2.54 -5.38 -22.39
CA LYS A 203 2.26 -6.38 -21.33
C LYS A 203 0.77 -6.54 -21.08
N ALA A 204 0.00 -5.45 -21.09
CA ALA A 204 -1.44 -5.49 -20.87
C ALA A 204 -2.16 -6.15 -22.05
N GLU A 205 -1.71 -5.89 -23.28
CA GLU A 205 -2.22 -6.53 -24.50
C GLU A 205 -1.96 -8.04 -24.47
N VAL A 206 -0.71 -8.47 -24.23
CA VAL A 206 -0.36 -9.90 -24.11
C VAL A 206 -1.21 -10.62 -23.06
N LEU A 207 -1.46 -10.00 -21.91
CA LEU A 207 -2.32 -10.58 -20.88
C LEU A 207 -3.79 -10.62 -21.30
N ASN A 208 -4.28 -9.61 -22.02
CA ASN A 208 -5.64 -9.54 -22.52
C ASN A 208 -5.89 -10.58 -23.62
N ASP A 209 -4.93 -10.77 -24.53
CA ASP A 209 -5.00 -11.77 -25.60
C ASP A 209 -4.99 -13.18 -25.02
N PHE A 210 -4.11 -13.44 -24.04
CA PHE A 210 -4.11 -14.69 -23.29
C PHE A 210 -5.45 -14.91 -22.59
N PHE A 211 -5.98 -13.91 -21.89
CA PHE A 211 -7.29 -14.00 -21.24
C PHE A 211 -8.39 -14.31 -22.25
N ALA A 212 -8.47 -13.56 -23.35
CA ALA A 212 -9.44 -13.77 -24.42
C ALA A 212 -9.36 -15.20 -24.98
N SER A 213 -8.15 -15.72 -25.27
CA SER A 213 -7.97 -17.08 -25.79
C SER A 213 -8.48 -18.18 -24.87
N VAL A 214 -8.35 -18.01 -23.54
CA VAL A 214 -8.88 -18.96 -22.53
C VAL A 214 -10.41 -18.97 -22.51
N PHE A 215 -11.06 -17.83 -22.79
CA PHE A 215 -12.52 -17.71 -22.78
C PHE A 215 -13.17 -17.87 -24.16
N THR A 216 -12.39 -17.82 -25.24
CA THR A 216 -12.84 -18.10 -26.61
C THR A 216 -12.45 -19.50 -27.09
N GLY A 217 -11.63 -20.23 -26.32
CA GLY A 217 -11.22 -21.59 -26.58
C GLY A 217 -12.29 -22.64 -26.21
N LYS A 218 -12.91 -23.20 -27.26
CA LYS A 218 -13.91 -24.30 -27.31
C LYS A 218 -15.37 -23.91 -27.01
N CYS A 219 -15.95 -23.19 -27.97
CA CYS A 219 -17.31 -23.48 -28.42
C CYS A 219 -17.27 -23.96 -29.89
N LEU A 220 -16.61 -25.09 -30.13
CA LEU A 220 -16.67 -25.81 -31.42
C LEU A 220 -17.29 -27.18 -31.18
N SER A 221 -18.54 -27.17 -30.73
CA SER A 221 -19.61 -28.15 -31.02
C SER A 221 -20.66 -28.00 -29.92
N HIS A 222 -21.69 -27.21 -30.22
CA HIS A 222 -23.09 -27.48 -29.90
C HIS A 222 -23.88 -26.24 -30.34
N THR A 223 -24.40 -26.32 -31.56
CA THR A 223 -25.56 -25.53 -31.95
C THR A 223 -26.71 -25.95 -31.03
N ALA A 224 -26.83 -25.33 -29.86
CA ALA A 224 -28.00 -25.47 -29.01
C ALA A 224 -29.06 -24.54 -29.59
N GLN A 225 -30.05 -25.14 -30.26
CA GLN A 225 -31.25 -24.46 -30.67
C GLN A 225 -31.88 -23.77 -29.46
N VAL A 226 -32.25 -22.51 -29.66
CA VAL A 226 -33.10 -21.74 -28.75
C VAL A 226 -34.40 -22.53 -28.57
N THR A 227 -34.65 -23.00 -27.36
CA THR A 227 -36.00 -23.29 -26.89
C THR A 227 -36.23 -22.52 -25.60
N GLU A 228 -37.30 -21.71 -25.61
CA GLU A 228 -37.76 -20.93 -24.47
C GLU A 228 -37.98 -21.84 -23.25
N GLY A 229 -37.21 -21.59 -22.19
CA GLY A 229 -37.29 -22.31 -20.92
C GLY A 229 -37.69 -21.40 -19.78
N LYS A 230 -39.00 -21.36 -19.52
CA LYS A 230 -39.71 -20.73 -18.39
C LYS A 230 -38.94 -20.81 -17.06
N GLY A 231 -38.84 -19.67 -16.37
CA GLY A 231 -38.09 -19.52 -15.12
C GLY A 231 -38.49 -20.46 -13.99
N ARG A 232 -37.49 -20.88 -13.20
CA ARG A 232 -37.67 -21.37 -11.82
C ARG A 232 -36.52 -20.89 -10.94
N ALA A 233 -36.90 -20.21 -9.87
CA ALA A 233 -36.04 -19.75 -8.79
C ALA A 233 -35.36 -20.92 -8.07
N GLY A 234 -34.03 -20.90 -7.99
CA GLY A 234 -33.26 -21.80 -7.14
C GLY A 234 -33.20 -21.27 -5.72
N ARG A 235 -33.99 -21.85 -4.81
CA ARG A 235 -33.85 -21.70 -3.36
C ARG A 235 -32.45 -22.16 -2.92
N MET A 236 -31.70 -21.28 -2.23
CA MET A 236 -30.59 -21.71 -1.38
C MET A 236 -31.16 -22.48 -0.18
N GLN A 237 -30.91 -23.79 -0.11
CA GLN A 237 -31.06 -24.54 1.13
C GLN A 237 -29.77 -24.39 1.95
N ASN A 238 -29.93 -23.78 3.12
CA ASN A 238 -28.99 -23.86 4.23
C ASN A 238 -28.80 -25.34 4.64
N ARG A 239 -27.57 -25.75 4.90
CA ARG A 239 -27.27 -26.88 5.80
C ARG A 239 -26.56 -26.34 7.04
N PRO A 240 -27.00 -26.70 8.26
CA PRO A 240 -26.36 -26.30 9.50
C PRO A 240 -25.29 -27.30 9.95
N LEU A 241 -24.34 -26.72 10.70
CA LEU A 241 -23.22 -27.25 11.53
C LEU A 241 -22.18 -28.12 10.83
#